data_AF-J3YHQ3-F1
#
_entry.id   AF-J3YHQ3-F1
#
_cell.length_a   1.000
_cell.length_b   1.000
_cell.length_c   1.000
_cell.angle_alpha   90.00
_cell.angle_beta   90.00
_cell.angle_gamma   90.00
#
_symmetry.space_group_name_H-M   'P 1'
#
loop_
_entity.id
_entity.type
_entity.pdbx_description
1 polymer ?
#
loop_
_entity_poly.entity_id
_entity_poly.type
_entity_poly.pdbx_seq_one_letter_code
_entity_poly.pdbx_strand_id
1 'polypeptide(L)' 'MKLNMIKGFIFDLDGVITDTAKLHYLAWKKIVAQLGINF' A
#
# COMPACT_ATOMS: atom_id res chain seq x y z
N MET A 1 11.14 -29.75 24.76
CA MET A 1 10.70 -28.42 24.29
C MET A 1 10.25 -28.53 22.84
N LYS A 2 8.97 -28.30 22.53
CA LYS A 2 8.54 -28.19 21.13
C LYS A 2 8.78 -26.75 20.69
N LEU A 3 9.69 -26.54 19.75
CA LEU A 3 9.76 -25.31 18.98
C LEU A 3 8.45 -25.21 18.21
N ASN A 4 7.63 -24.21 18.52
CA ASN A 4 6.51 -23.87 17.65
C ASN A 4 7.10 -23.37 16.34
N MET A 5 7.09 -24.24 15.32
CA MET A 5 7.45 -23.88 13.95
C MET A 5 6.44 -22.85 13.46
N ILE A 6 6.92 -21.66 13.14
CA ILE A 6 6.15 -20.68 12.38
C ILE A 6 5.77 -21.35 11.05
N LYS A 7 4.47 -21.40 10.77
CA LYS A 7 3.92 -22.13 9.63
C LYS A 7 3.78 -21.27 8.37
N GLY A 8 3.95 -19.96 8.50
CA GLY A 8 3.90 -19.03 7.38
C GLY A 8 3.68 -17.60 7.84
N PHE A 9 3.77 -16.69 6.87
CA PHE A 9 3.50 -15.27 7.01
C PHE A 9 2.59 -14.82 5.87
N ILE A 10 1.78 -13.81 6.15
CA ILE A 10 0.99 -13.11 5.14
C ILE A 10 1.49 -11.67 5.16
N PHE A 11 1.80 -11.17 3.98
CA PHE A 11 2.23 -9.80 3.77
C PHE A 11 1.20 -9.09 2.92
N ASP A 12 0.94 -7.84 3.29
CA ASP A 12 0.27 -6.91 2.41
C ASP A 12 1.20 -6.51 1.25
N LEU A 13 0.66 -5.90 0.20
CA LEU A 13 1.41 -5.54 -1.00
C LEU A 13 1.89 -4.09 -0.95
N ASP A 14 0.95 -3.16 -0.97
CA ASP A 14 1.20 -1.72 -1.14
C ASP A 14 1.85 -1.11 0.11
N GLY A 15 3.06 -0.59 -0.05
CA GLY A 15 3.85 -0.04 1.05
C GLY A 15 4.50 -1.09 1.97
N VAL A 16 4.27 -2.39 1.72
CA VAL A 16 4.91 -3.48 2.49
C VAL A 16 5.90 -4.24 1.62
N ILE A 17 5.46 -4.82 0.50
CA ILE A 17 6.34 -5.50 -0.46
C ILE A 17 6.77 -4.55 -1.58
N THR A 18 5.92 -3.58 -1.94
CA THR A 18 6.18 -2.65 -3.04
C THR A 18 6.05 -1.20 -2.61
N ASP A 19 6.96 -0.31 -3.04
CA ASP A 19 6.82 1.14 -2.83
C ASP A 19 5.88 1.76 -3.87
N THR A 20 4.59 1.83 -3.52
CA THR A 20 3.52 2.35 -4.39
C THR A 20 2.99 3.71 -3.95
N ALA A 21 3.53 4.30 -2.88
CA ALA A 21 3.04 5.56 -2.32
C ALA A 21 3.03 6.71 -3.35
N LYS A 22 4.08 6.80 -4.17
CA LYS A 22 4.17 7.79 -5.27
C LYS A 22 3.08 7.60 -6.32
N LEU A 23 2.75 6.35 -6.65
CA LEU A 23 1.72 6.03 -7.64
C LEU A 23 0.32 6.33 -7.09
N HIS A 24 0.05 5.98 -5.82
CA HIS A 24 -1.19 6.36 -5.15
C HIS A 24 -1.37 7.87 -5.11
N TYR A 25 -0.32 8.62 -4.77
CA TYR A 25 -0.36 10.08 -4.78
C TYR A 25 -0.74 10.64 -6.17
N LEU A 26 -0.10 10.16 -7.24
CA LEU A 26 -0.41 10.61 -8.60
C LEU A 26 -1.85 10.28 -9.00
N ALA A 27 -2.34 9.09 -8.66
CA ALA A 27 -3.70 8.66 -8.95
C ALA A 27 -4.73 9.52 -8.20
N TRP A 28 -4.54 9.76 -6.90
CA TRP A 28 -5.42 10.61 -6.10
C TRP A 28 -5.39 12.06 -6.57
N LYS A 29 -4.20 12.62 -6.85
CA LYS A 29 -4.06 13.97 -7.40
C LYS A 29 -4.85 14.13 -8.70
N LYS A 30 -4.82 13.12 -9.58
CA LYS A 30 -5.60 13.12 -10.83
C LYS A 30 -7.10 13.17 -10.57
N ILE A 31 -7.60 12.35 -9.64
CA ILE A 31 -9.04 12.32 -9.30
C ILE A 31 -9.47 13.63 -8.66
N VAL A 32 -8.71 14.14 -7.69
CA VAL A 32 -9.01 15.40 -7.01
C VAL A 32 -9.06 16.57 -8.00
N ALA A 33 -8.11 16.63 -8.94
CA ALA A 33 -8.13 17.64 -10.01
C ALA A 33 -9.40 17.55 -10.89
N GLN A 34 -9.88 16.34 -11.20
CA GLN A 34 -11.13 16.14 -11.94
C GLN A 34 -12.37 16.61 -11.17
N LEU A 35 -12.32 16.54 -9.84
CA LEU A 35 -13.40 16.97 -8.95
C LEU A 35 -13.34 18.46 -8.60
N GLY A 36 -12.30 19.19 -9.04
CA GLY A 36 -12.09 20.60 -8.71
C GLY A 36 -11.78 20.84 -7.23
N ILE A 37 -11.26 19.83 -6.53
CA ILE A 37 -10.87 19.91 -5.12
C ILE A 37 -9.38 20.34 -5.05
N ASN A 38 -9.00 21.13 -4.05
CA ASN A 38 -7.59 21.45 -3.79
C ASN A 38 -6.98 20.39 -2.86
N PHE A 39 -5.80 19.87 -3.23
CA PHE A 39 -5.06 18.81 -2.55
C PHE A 39 -3.56 19.11 -2.51
#